data_AF-A0A2D0L9P4-F1
#
_entry.id   AF-A0A2D0L9P4-F1
#
_cell.length_a   1.000
_cell.length_b   1.000
_cell.length_c   1.000
_cell.angle_alpha   90.00
_cell.angle_beta   90.00
_cell.angle_gamma   90.00
#
_symmetry.space_group_name_H-M   'P 1'
#
loop_
_entity.id
_entity.type
_entity.pdbx_description
1 polymer ?
#
loop_
_entity_poly.entity_id
_entity_poly.type
_entity_poly.pdbx_seq_one_letter_code
_entity_poly.pdbx_strand_id
1 'polypeptide(L)'
;MNLSITDGICIDFTSMYIDIPVTNWTPKFSYLVCRGLVDNGILPGKAVIGMFRKRVFDSFDEERPDGYTVVYSNYAWIDAGEDGLIDPCNWNHAGTEKTLLQVERSDVYFCAIDPLNISNNDLPVHYISDELYPIPRGLHKETFNRLLNFKIEVAGLTMVEAAYLAALPLNELKNNAKMLYEFLIKNKLSKFIPLSNVKKVFPQVATLSPNSFYIPFDGGY
;
A
#
# COMPACT_ATOMS: atom_id res chain seq x y z
N MET A 1 -23.56 19.61 -3.22
CA MET A 1 -22.79 18.46 -2.69
C MET A 1 -23.07 18.39 -1.20
N ASN A 2 -23.58 17.26 -0.71
CA ASN A 2 -23.57 17.00 0.72
C ASN A 2 -22.14 16.58 1.08
N LEU A 3 -21.45 17.37 1.89
CA LEU A 3 -20.16 16.99 2.44
C LEU A 3 -20.40 15.84 3.43
N SER A 4 -19.73 14.72 3.20
CA SER A 4 -19.69 13.60 4.13
C SER A 4 -18.89 14.00 5.38
N ILE A 5 -19.08 13.29 6.50
CA ILE A 5 -18.28 13.51 7.74
C ILE A 5 -16.78 13.31 7.48
N THR A 6 -16.43 12.58 6.43
CA THR A 6 -15.06 12.29 5.99
C THR A 6 -14.41 13.42 5.19
N ASP A 7 -15.18 14.40 4.70
CA ASP A 7 -14.65 15.52 3.93
C ASP A 7 -14.06 16.59 4.87
N GLY A 8 -12.80 16.96 4.65
CA GLY A 8 -12.13 18.02 5.41
C GLY A 8 -11.23 17.53 6.54
N ILE A 9 -10.98 16.22 6.67
CA ILE A 9 -10.00 15.70 7.63
C ILE A 9 -8.60 16.19 7.25
N CYS A 10 -7.94 16.91 8.16
CA CYS A 10 -6.62 17.49 7.93
C CYS A 10 -5.53 16.41 7.85
N ILE A 11 -4.80 16.38 6.73
CA ILE A 11 -3.74 15.40 6.46
C ILE A 11 -2.60 15.50 7.49
N ASP A 12 -2.22 16.70 7.91
CA ASP A 12 -1.08 16.88 8.82
C ASP A 12 -1.35 16.23 10.19
N PHE A 13 -2.51 16.48 10.80
CA PHE A 13 -2.90 15.86 12.08
C PHE A 13 -3.05 14.35 11.94
N THR A 14 -3.69 13.90 10.86
CA THR A 14 -3.91 12.48 10.63
C THR A 14 -2.60 11.71 10.42
N SER A 15 -1.61 12.32 9.74
CA SER A 15 -0.27 11.75 9.55
C SER A 15 0.46 11.49 10.86
N MET A 16 0.29 12.37 11.85
CA MET A 16 0.85 12.21 13.20
C MET A 16 0.15 11.07 13.94
N TYR A 17 -1.17 10.95 13.77
CA TYR A 17 -1.96 9.91 14.44
C TYR A 17 -1.60 8.51 13.95
N ILE A 18 -1.51 8.31 12.64
CA ILE A 18 -1.17 6.99 12.06
C ILE A 18 0.33 6.68 12.10
N ASP A 19 1.15 7.63 12.55
CA ASP A 19 2.61 7.54 12.62
C ASP A 19 3.24 7.25 11.24
N ILE A 20 2.74 7.94 10.21
CA ILE A 20 3.28 7.92 8.85
C ILE A 20 3.36 9.37 8.37
N PRO A 21 4.56 9.97 8.27
CA PRO A 21 4.69 11.37 7.92
C PRO A 21 4.17 11.64 6.51
N VAL A 22 3.58 12.82 6.29
CA VAL A 22 3.02 13.24 4.98
C VAL A 22 4.02 13.10 3.83
N THR A 23 5.33 13.23 4.11
CA THR A 23 6.39 13.03 3.11
C THR A 23 6.47 11.60 2.58
N ASN A 24 5.90 10.62 3.29
CA ASN A 24 5.76 9.24 2.85
C ASN A 24 4.38 8.95 2.25
N TRP A 25 3.48 9.93 2.11
CA TRP A 25 2.18 9.73 1.46
C TRP A 25 2.37 9.80 -0.06
N THR A 26 3.04 8.78 -0.60
CA THR A 26 3.40 8.66 -2.00
C THR A 26 2.77 7.42 -2.62
N PRO A 27 2.70 7.30 -3.96
CA PRO A 27 2.21 6.09 -4.63
C PRO A 27 2.82 4.80 -4.09
N LYS A 28 4.14 4.78 -3.89
CA LYS A 28 4.87 3.64 -3.31
C LYS A 28 4.34 3.17 -1.96
N PHE A 29 3.93 4.08 -1.07
CA PHE A 29 3.47 3.76 0.28
C PHE A 29 1.94 3.90 0.44
N SER A 30 1.21 4.11 -0.66
CA SER A 30 -0.22 4.46 -0.63
C SER A 30 -1.06 3.45 0.15
N TYR A 31 -0.78 2.15 0.04
CA TYR A 31 -1.53 1.11 0.78
C TYR A 31 -1.24 1.17 2.28
N LEU A 32 0.01 1.47 2.65
CA LEU A 32 0.38 1.63 4.06
C LEU A 32 -0.36 2.80 4.69
N VAL A 33 -0.50 3.91 3.96
CA VAL A 33 -1.29 5.06 4.37
C VAL A 33 -2.77 4.69 4.48
N CYS A 34 -3.35 4.06 3.45
CA CYS A 34 -4.75 3.63 3.45
C CYS A 34 -5.07 2.71 4.63
N ARG A 35 -4.22 1.70 4.88
CA ARG A 35 -4.33 0.82 6.05
C ARG A 35 -4.21 1.60 7.35
N GLY A 36 -3.24 2.50 7.47
CA GLY A 36 -3.09 3.37 8.63
C GLY A 36 -4.37 4.15 8.94
N LEU A 37 -5.05 4.69 7.93
CA LEU A 37 -6.30 5.44 8.10
C LEU A 37 -7.48 4.54 8.50
N VAL A 38 -7.65 3.41 7.82
CA VAL A 38 -8.78 2.49 8.04
C VAL A 38 -8.63 1.70 9.35
N ASP A 39 -7.45 1.15 9.62
CA ASP A 39 -7.20 0.31 10.80
C ASP A 39 -7.29 1.09 12.12
N ASN A 40 -7.07 2.42 12.05
CA ASN A 40 -7.23 3.33 13.18
C ASN A 40 -8.64 3.93 13.29
N GLY A 41 -9.58 3.53 12.43
CA GLY A 41 -10.96 4.01 12.43
C GLY A 41 -11.12 5.48 12.03
N ILE A 42 -10.11 6.07 11.36
CA ILE A 42 -10.16 7.47 10.91
C ILE A 42 -11.08 7.61 9.70
N LEU A 43 -11.00 6.65 8.79
CA LEU A 43 -11.85 6.59 7.61
C LEU A 43 -12.62 5.26 7.55
N PRO A 44 -13.91 5.29 7.19
CA PRO A 44 -14.65 4.09 6.87
C PRO A 44 -14.20 3.50 5.53
N GLY A 45 -14.58 2.26 5.28
CA GLY A 45 -14.30 1.57 4.01
C GLY A 45 -13.16 0.57 4.12
N LYS A 46 -12.61 0.21 2.96
CA LYS A 46 -11.61 -0.85 2.83
C LYS A 46 -10.38 -0.34 2.09
N ALA A 47 -9.21 -0.45 2.69
CA ALA A 47 -7.96 -0.23 1.97
C ALA A 47 -7.80 -1.33 0.91
N VAL A 48 -7.65 -0.93 -0.35
CA VAL A 48 -7.47 -1.83 -1.49
C VAL A 48 -6.26 -1.39 -2.31
N ILE A 49 -5.72 -2.30 -3.11
CA ILE A 49 -4.73 -1.98 -4.14
C ILE A 49 -5.29 -2.41 -5.48
N GLY A 50 -5.05 -1.65 -6.53
CA GLY A 50 -5.40 -2.03 -7.88
C GLY A 50 -4.58 -1.28 -8.90
N MET A 51 -5.08 -1.21 -10.12
CA MET A 51 -4.45 -0.49 -11.21
C MET A 51 -4.88 0.97 -11.20
N PHE A 52 -3.90 1.87 -11.26
CA PHE A 52 -4.12 3.29 -11.48
C PHE A 52 -3.65 3.71 -12.86
N ARG A 53 -4.55 4.31 -13.64
CA ARG A 53 -4.29 4.84 -14.97
C ARG A 53 -3.96 6.33 -14.90
N LYS A 54 -2.74 6.69 -15.28
CA LYS A 54 -2.30 8.09 -15.30
C LYS A 54 -1.94 8.52 -16.72
N ARG A 55 -2.36 9.72 -17.12
CA ARG A 55 -1.78 10.41 -18.28
C ARG A 55 -0.55 11.18 -17.83
N VAL A 56 0.58 10.90 -18.45
CA VAL A 56 1.86 11.56 -18.20
C VAL A 56 2.35 12.21 -19.47
N PHE A 57 2.86 13.43 -19.36
CA PHE A 57 3.53 14.07 -20.49
C PHE A 57 4.82 13.29 -20.79
N ASP A 58 5.06 13.02 -22.06
CA ASP A 58 6.24 12.28 -22.53
C ASP A 58 7.01 13.15 -23.53
N SER A 59 6.52 13.23 -24.76
CA SER A 59 7.05 14.10 -25.82
C SER A 59 5.99 14.39 -26.87
N PHE A 60 6.06 15.55 -27.52
CA PHE A 60 5.29 15.79 -28.75
C PHE A 60 5.95 15.06 -29.92
N ASP A 61 5.18 14.23 -30.62
CA ASP A 61 5.57 13.59 -31.88
C ASP A 61 4.35 13.36 -32.79
N GLU A 62 4.57 12.91 -34.04
CA GLU A 62 3.50 12.71 -35.03
C GLU A 62 2.47 11.64 -34.59
N GLU A 63 2.88 10.66 -33.77
CA GLU A 63 1.99 9.62 -33.24
C GLU A 63 1.23 10.07 -31.98
N ARG A 64 1.75 11.08 -31.26
CA ARG A 64 1.20 11.63 -30.01
C ARG A 64 1.09 13.16 -30.08
N PRO A 65 0.07 13.69 -30.78
CA PRO A 65 -0.10 15.13 -30.98
C PRO A 65 -0.38 15.91 -29.69
N ASP A 66 -0.93 15.25 -28.67
CA ASP A 66 -1.19 15.85 -27.37
C ASP A 66 0.03 15.80 -26.43
N GLY A 67 1.07 15.02 -26.79
CA GLY A 67 2.29 14.84 -26.01
C GLY A 67 2.15 13.96 -24.78
N TYR A 68 1.02 13.25 -24.61
CA TYR A 68 0.77 12.44 -23.41
C TYR A 68 0.74 10.94 -23.72
N THR A 69 1.32 10.16 -22.81
CA THR A 69 1.23 8.70 -22.78
C THR A 69 0.36 8.27 -21.60
N VAL A 70 -0.36 7.16 -21.77
CA VAL A 70 -1.08 6.49 -20.68
C VAL A 70 -0.16 5.47 -20.04
N VAL A 71 0.05 5.59 -18.73
CA VAL A 71 0.79 4.60 -17.93
C VAL A 71 -0.12 3.99 -16.87
N TYR A 72 0.25 2.79 -16.45
CA TYR A 72 -0.44 2.02 -15.43
C TYR A 72 0.55 1.67 -14.32
N SER A 73 0.11 1.79 -13.07
CA SER A 73 0.87 1.35 -11.90
C SER A 73 -0.03 0.71 -10.86
N ASN A 74 0.53 -0.15 -10.03
CA ASN A 74 -0.10 -0.61 -8.80
C ASN A 74 -0.21 0.56 -7.81
N TYR A 75 -1.41 0.83 -7.32
CA TYR A 75 -1.71 1.97 -6.45
C TYR A 75 -2.87 1.64 -5.52
N ALA A 76 -2.87 2.24 -4.33
CA ALA A 76 -3.89 1.98 -3.32
C ALA A 76 -4.77 3.17 -3.03
N TRP A 77 -6.02 2.86 -2.70
CA TRP A 77 -7.03 3.79 -2.26
C TRP A 77 -7.90 3.13 -1.18
N ILE A 78 -8.78 3.91 -0.56
CA ILE A 78 -9.82 3.40 0.32
C ILE A 78 -11.10 3.31 -0.51
N ASP A 79 -11.61 2.09 -0.67
CA ASP A 79 -12.91 1.84 -1.27
C ASP A 79 -14.00 2.11 -0.21
N ALA A 80 -14.81 3.14 -0.44
CA ALA A 80 -15.92 3.53 0.42
C ALA A 80 -17.26 2.94 -0.03
N GLY A 81 -17.26 2.02 -1.01
CA GLY A 81 -18.49 1.39 -1.50
C GLY A 81 -19.28 2.30 -2.45
N GLU A 82 -20.60 2.40 -2.23
CA GLU A 82 -21.47 3.28 -3.03
C GLU A 82 -21.12 4.76 -2.89
N ASP A 83 -20.49 5.12 -1.78
CA ASP A 83 -20.07 6.48 -1.43
C ASP A 83 -18.86 6.96 -2.23
N GLY A 84 -18.14 6.06 -2.92
CA GLY A 84 -17.05 6.41 -3.82
C GLY A 84 -15.71 5.83 -3.38
N LEU A 85 -14.66 6.64 -3.47
CA LEU A 85 -13.31 6.30 -3.01
C LEU A 85 -12.63 7.49 -2.33
N ILE A 86 -11.64 7.19 -1.49
CA ILE A 86 -10.76 8.19 -0.88
C ILE A 86 -9.32 7.87 -1.28
N ASP A 87 -8.65 8.84 -1.88
CA ASP A 87 -7.24 8.73 -2.28
C ASP A 87 -6.38 9.66 -1.40
N PRO A 88 -5.78 9.16 -0.31
CA PRO A 88 -5.00 9.99 0.60
C PRO A 88 -3.69 10.49 -0.01
N CYS A 89 -3.17 9.81 -1.03
CA CYS A 89 -1.88 10.15 -1.65
C CYS A 89 -2.05 11.01 -2.92
N ASN A 90 -3.29 11.31 -3.32
CA ASN A 90 -3.63 12.21 -4.42
C ASN A 90 -4.48 13.40 -3.92
N TRP A 91 -3.90 14.23 -3.07
CA TRP A 91 -4.54 15.39 -2.44
C TRP A 91 -4.74 16.60 -3.38
N ASN A 92 -4.50 16.46 -4.69
CA ASN A 92 -4.67 17.53 -5.69
C ASN A 92 -6.15 17.81 -6.05
N HIS A 93 -7.10 17.28 -5.29
CA HIS A 93 -8.52 17.51 -5.47
C HIS A 93 -8.93 18.88 -4.86
N ALA A 94 -8.64 19.96 -5.59
CA ALA A 94 -9.38 21.23 -5.54
C ALA A 94 -9.26 22.17 -4.31
N GLY A 95 -8.11 22.28 -3.61
CA GLY A 95 -7.96 23.30 -2.56
C GLY A 95 -6.53 23.60 -2.09
N THR A 96 -6.37 24.71 -1.35
CA THR A 96 -5.13 25.08 -0.63
C THR A 96 -4.94 24.30 0.67
N GLU A 97 -5.99 23.67 1.19
CA GLU A 97 -5.94 22.87 2.41
C GLU A 97 -5.74 21.40 2.08
N LYS A 98 -4.68 20.80 2.65
CA LYS A 98 -4.39 19.37 2.55
C LYS A 98 -5.39 18.57 3.36
N THR A 99 -6.53 18.29 2.76
CA THR A 99 -7.61 17.53 3.39
C THR A 99 -7.87 16.24 2.65
N LEU A 100 -8.33 15.23 3.38
CA LEU A 100 -8.88 14.01 2.80
C LEU A 100 -10.27 14.33 2.26
N LEU A 101 -10.53 13.87 1.03
CA LEU A 101 -11.77 14.10 0.33
C LEU A 101 -12.26 12.79 -0.27
N GLN A 102 -13.55 12.55 -0.09
CA GLN A 102 -14.24 11.49 -0.80
C GLN A 102 -14.57 11.97 -2.21
N VAL A 103 -14.24 11.15 -3.21
CA VAL A 103 -14.50 11.44 -4.61
C VAL A 103 -15.33 10.33 -5.24
N GLU A 104 -16.10 10.68 -6.26
CA GLU A 104 -16.82 9.70 -7.07
C GLU A 104 -15.84 8.70 -7.71
N ARG A 105 -16.29 7.46 -7.86
CA ARG A 105 -15.51 6.44 -8.56
C ARG A 105 -15.25 6.91 -9.99
N SER A 106 -14.01 6.78 -10.42
CA SER A 106 -13.58 7.14 -11.76
C SER A 106 -12.89 5.97 -12.42
N ASP A 107 -12.94 5.92 -13.76
CA ASP A 107 -12.38 4.85 -14.58
C ASP A 107 -10.84 4.80 -14.56
N VAL A 108 -10.19 5.65 -13.76
CA VAL A 108 -8.74 5.62 -13.57
C VAL A 108 -8.30 4.67 -12.45
N TYR A 109 -9.21 4.23 -11.57
CA TYR A 109 -8.97 3.24 -10.52
C TYR A 109 -9.76 1.96 -10.83
N PHE A 110 -9.08 0.82 -11.00
CA PHE A 110 -9.75 -0.42 -11.42
C PHE A 110 -9.04 -1.68 -10.93
N CYS A 111 -9.76 -2.81 -10.99
CA CYS A 111 -9.29 -4.11 -10.52
C CYS A 111 -8.83 -4.09 -9.05
N ALA A 112 -9.64 -3.49 -8.17
CA ALA A 112 -9.38 -3.46 -6.73
C ALA A 112 -9.26 -4.88 -6.16
N ILE A 113 -8.20 -5.12 -5.40
CA ILE A 113 -7.96 -6.33 -4.64
C ILE A 113 -7.62 -5.97 -3.19
N ASP A 114 -7.86 -6.93 -2.31
CA ASP A 114 -7.42 -6.87 -0.91
C ASP A 114 -6.22 -7.80 -0.73
N PRO A 115 -5.00 -7.27 -0.58
CA PRO A 115 -3.79 -8.07 -0.41
C PRO A 115 -3.84 -9.07 0.75
N LEU A 116 -4.72 -8.86 1.74
CA LEU A 116 -4.87 -9.76 2.88
C LEU A 116 -5.72 -11.00 2.56
N ASN A 117 -6.45 -11.00 1.45
CA ASN A 117 -7.47 -12.00 1.12
C ASN A 117 -7.37 -12.51 -0.34
N ILE A 118 -6.18 -12.47 -0.94
CA ILE A 118 -5.91 -13.00 -2.29
C ILE A 118 -5.02 -14.23 -2.25
N SER A 119 -5.02 -15.01 -3.33
CA SER A 119 -4.02 -16.05 -3.54
C SER A 119 -2.81 -15.50 -4.31
N ASN A 120 -1.69 -16.21 -4.22
CA ASN A 120 -0.48 -15.90 -4.99
C ASN A 120 -0.73 -15.82 -6.51
N ASN A 121 -1.70 -16.58 -7.02
CA ASN A 121 -2.02 -16.60 -8.46
C ASN A 121 -2.80 -15.36 -8.92
N ASP A 122 -3.37 -14.60 -7.98
CA ASP A 122 -4.17 -13.41 -8.24
C ASP A 122 -3.35 -12.12 -8.05
N LEU A 123 -2.04 -12.24 -7.81
CA LEU A 123 -1.17 -11.08 -7.73
C LEU A 123 -1.12 -10.34 -9.08
N PRO A 124 -1.24 -9.00 -9.07
CA PRO A 124 -1.23 -8.21 -10.28
C PRO A 124 0.14 -8.24 -10.96
N VAL A 125 0.12 -7.99 -12.26
CA VAL A 125 1.35 -7.90 -13.05
C VAL A 125 2.17 -6.67 -12.65
N HIS A 126 3.49 -6.75 -12.85
CA HIS A 126 4.37 -5.60 -12.72
C HIS A 126 4.20 -4.69 -13.92
N TYR A 127 4.05 -3.40 -13.66
CA TYR A 127 4.13 -2.36 -14.68
C TYR A 127 5.50 -1.70 -14.66
N ILE A 128 5.92 -1.19 -15.82
CA ILE A 128 7.18 -0.42 -15.94
C ILE A 128 7.18 0.80 -15.00
N SER A 129 6.00 1.37 -14.73
CA SER A 129 5.85 2.54 -13.86
C SER A 129 5.64 2.20 -12.38
N ASP A 130 5.71 0.92 -11.99
CA ASP A 130 5.62 0.54 -10.59
C ASP A 130 6.83 1.00 -9.79
N GLU A 131 6.56 1.60 -8.64
CA GLU A 131 7.58 1.89 -7.65
C GLU A 131 7.89 0.64 -6.83
N LEU A 132 9.07 0.04 -7.06
CA LEU A 132 9.46 -1.22 -6.43
C LEU A 132 10.22 -1.02 -5.10
N TYR A 133 10.08 -1.99 -4.20
CA TYR A 133 10.96 -2.21 -3.04
C TYR A 133 12.12 -3.11 -3.46
N PRO A 134 13.34 -2.57 -3.62
CA PRO A 134 14.44 -3.30 -4.23
C PRO A 134 14.86 -4.51 -3.38
N ILE A 135 14.92 -5.67 -4.01
CA ILE A 135 15.32 -6.91 -3.34
C ILE A 135 16.85 -7.04 -3.40
N PRO A 136 17.54 -7.27 -2.26
CA PRO A 136 18.96 -7.59 -2.27
C PRO A 136 19.26 -8.86 -3.09
N ARG A 137 20.41 -8.90 -3.76
CA ARG A 137 20.87 -10.09 -4.49
C ARG A 137 21.09 -11.29 -3.54
N GLY A 138 21.21 -12.48 -4.13
CA GLY A 138 21.48 -13.72 -3.41
C GLY A 138 20.22 -14.28 -2.73
N LEU A 139 20.37 -14.76 -1.49
CA LEU A 139 19.35 -15.52 -0.78
C LEU A 139 18.00 -14.80 -0.64
N HIS A 140 17.99 -13.46 -0.51
CA HIS A 140 16.75 -12.68 -0.47
C HIS A 140 15.96 -12.84 -1.78
N LYS A 141 16.65 -12.72 -2.92
CA LYS A 141 16.05 -12.84 -4.24
C LYS A 141 15.49 -14.24 -4.47
N GLU A 142 16.27 -15.27 -4.17
CA GLU A 142 15.82 -16.67 -4.26
C GLU A 142 14.60 -16.94 -3.37
N THR A 143 14.60 -16.40 -2.15
CA THR A 143 13.51 -16.58 -1.20
C THR A 143 12.23 -15.92 -1.67
N PHE A 144 12.27 -14.67 -2.11
CA PHE A 144 11.07 -13.98 -2.61
C PHE A 144 10.58 -14.55 -3.94
N ASN A 145 11.48 -14.91 -4.86
CA ASN A 145 11.10 -15.61 -6.10
C ASN A 145 10.33 -16.90 -5.82
N ARG A 146 10.77 -17.68 -4.82
CA ARG A 146 10.10 -18.92 -4.42
C ARG A 146 8.77 -18.67 -3.71
N LEU A 147 8.69 -17.67 -2.82
CA LEU A 147 7.47 -17.35 -2.10
C LEU A 147 6.38 -16.82 -3.04
N LEU A 148 6.76 -16.07 -4.06
CA LEU A 148 5.85 -15.45 -5.03
C LEU A 148 5.72 -16.24 -6.34
N ASN A 149 6.37 -17.40 -6.45
CA ASN A 149 6.39 -18.23 -7.66
C ASN A 149 6.74 -17.45 -8.94
N PHE A 150 7.68 -16.50 -8.84
CA PHE A 150 8.06 -15.71 -10.00
C PHE A 150 8.69 -16.59 -11.08
N LYS A 151 8.15 -16.49 -12.30
CA LYS A 151 8.70 -17.18 -13.48
C LYS A 151 10.00 -16.55 -13.98
N ILE A 152 10.19 -15.27 -13.70
CA ILE A 152 11.36 -14.47 -14.09
C ILE A 152 11.80 -13.69 -12.86
N GLU A 153 13.12 -13.57 -12.66
CA GLU A 153 13.64 -12.81 -11.52
C GLU A 153 13.23 -11.33 -11.59
N VAL A 154 12.55 -10.83 -10.56
CA VAL A 154 12.16 -9.43 -10.45
C VAL A 154 13.25 -8.58 -9.78
N ALA A 155 13.27 -7.27 -10.07
CA ALA A 155 14.21 -6.32 -9.47
C ALA A 155 13.82 -5.92 -8.03
N GLY A 156 12.54 -6.05 -7.69
CA GLY A 156 11.99 -5.68 -6.39
C GLY A 156 10.56 -6.16 -6.25
N LEU A 157 9.97 -5.91 -5.09
CA LEU A 157 8.56 -6.20 -4.81
C LEU A 157 7.69 -4.99 -5.11
N THR A 158 6.51 -5.21 -5.69
CA THR A 158 5.44 -4.20 -5.66
C THR A 158 4.88 -4.08 -4.24
N MET A 159 4.12 -3.02 -3.99
CA MET A 159 3.44 -2.83 -2.71
C MET A 159 2.42 -3.95 -2.41
N VAL A 160 1.77 -4.48 -3.45
CA VAL A 160 0.83 -5.61 -3.33
C VAL A 160 1.54 -6.84 -2.82
N GLU A 161 2.68 -7.17 -3.40
CA GLU A 161 3.48 -8.34 -3.03
C GLU A 161 4.04 -8.21 -1.62
N ALA A 162 4.52 -7.02 -1.26
CA ALA A 162 4.99 -6.75 0.10
C ALA A 162 3.87 -6.92 1.13
N ALA A 163 2.67 -6.40 0.84
CA ALA A 163 1.50 -6.54 1.71
C ALA A 163 1.01 -7.99 1.80
N TYR A 164 0.92 -8.69 0.66
CA TYR A 164 0.55 -10.10 0.61
C TYR A 164 1.51 -10.97 1.43
N LEU A 165 2.82 -10.82 1.23
CA LEU A 165 3.82 -11.58 1.99
C LEU A 165 3.75 -11.28 3.49
N ALA A 166 3.51 -10.02 3.88
CA ALA A 166 3.37 -9.64 5.28
C ALA A 166 2.13 -10.27 5.95
N ALA A 167 1.07 -10.51 5.17
CA ALA A 167 -0.18 -11.13 5.62
C ALA A 167 -0.08 -12.65 5.77
N LEU A 168 0.89 -13.31 5.12
CA LEU A 168 1.04 -14.76 5.20
C LEU A 168 1.24 -15.23 6.66
N PRO A 169 0.55 -16.29 7.09
CA PRO A 169 0.72 -16.82 8.43
C PRO A 169 2.11 -17.46 8.60
N LEU A 170 2.64 -17.41 9.84
CA LEU A 170 4.02 -17.82 10.13
C LEU A 170 4.34 -19.28 9.76
N ASN A 171 3.35 -20.18 9.78
CA ASN A 171 3.49 -21.57 9.37
C ASN A 171 3.75 -21.71 7.86
N GLU A 172 3.27 -20.78 7.03
CA GLU A 172 3.56 -20.72 5.60
C GLU A 172 4.93 -20.10 5.33
N LEU A 173 5.28 -19.05 6.08
CA LEU A 173 6.59 -18.39 5.98
C LEU A 173 7.75 -19.27 6.48
N LYS A 174 7.50 -20.13 7.48
CA LYS A 174 8.49 -21.02 8.10
C LYS A 174 9.78 -20.26 8.45
N ASN A 175 10.94 -20.78 8.05
CA ASN A 175 12.25 -20.19 8.31
C ASN A 175 12.51 -18.90 7.54
N ASN A 176 11.67 -18.52 6.58
CA ASN A 176 11.81 -17.29 5.81
C ASN A 176 11.25 -16.05 6.54
N ALA A 177 10.44 -16.24 7.60
CA ALA A 177 9.75 -15.14 8.28
C ALA A 177 10.73 -14.05 8.76
N LYS A 178 11.86 -14.46 9.33
CA LYS A 178 12.90 -13.53 9.82
C LYS A 178 13.42 -12.61 8.71
N MET A 179 13.78 -13.19 7.56
CA MET A 179 14.32 -12.47 6.41
C MET A 179 13.29 -11.53 5.79
N LEU A 180 12.05 -11.99 5.62
CA LEU A 180 10.95 -11.17 5.12
C LEU A 180 10.72 -9.97 6.04
N TYR A 181 10.64 -10.18 7.35
CA TYR A 181 10.36 -9.12 8.30
C TYR A 181 11.52 -8.12 8.42
N GLU A 182 12.78 -8.57 8.37
CA GLU A 182 13.96 -7.69 8.24
C GLU A 182 13.87 -6.82 6.98
N PHE A 183 13.50 -7.42 5.85
CA PHE A 183 13.29 -6.70 4.59
C PHE A 183 12.19 -5.63 4.72
N LEU A 184 11.04 -5.99 5.29
CA LEU A 184 9.91 -5.06 5.46
C LEU A 184 10.28 -3.91 6.41
N ILE A 185 10.91 -4.20 7.55
CA ILE A 185 11.37 -3.18 8.51
C ILE A 185 12.35 -2.22 7.83
N LYS A 186 13.35 -2.73 7.11
CA LYS A 186 14.35 -1.92 6.40
C LYS A 186 13.72 -1.00 5.34
N ASN A 187 12.63 -1.45 4.73
CA ASN A 187 11.89 -0.70 3.71
C ASN A 187 10.77 0.20 4.29
N LYS A 188 10.74 0.42 5.61
CA LYS A 188 9.72 1.22 6.32
C LYS A 188 8.29 0.66 6.17
N LEU A 189 8.17 -0.67 6.07
CA LEU A 189 6.92 -1.41 5.94
C LEU A 189 6.56 -2.23 7.19
N SER A 190 7.15 -1.89 8.34
CA SER A 190 6.92 -2.61 9.60
C SER A 190 5.44 -2.63 10.01
N LYS A 191 4.69 -1.58 9.65
CA LYS A 191 3.25 -1.44 9.88
C LYS A 191 2.37 -2.39 9.04
N PHE A 192 2.94 -3.21 8.15
CA PHE A 192 2.23 -4.37 7.57
C PHE A 192 2.36 -5.64 8.42
N ILE A 193 3.35 -5.71 9.32
CA ILE A 193 3.66 -6.94 10.05
C ILE A 193 2.83 -6.99 11.33
N PRO A 194 2.02 -8.03 11.57
CA PRO A 194 1.28 -8.17 12.83
C PRO A 194 2.23 -8.22 14.03
N LEU A 195 1.98 -7.39 15.05
CA LEU A 195 2.79 -7.33 16.27
C LEU A 195 2.90 -8.71 16.96
N SER A 196 1.83 -9.51 16.90
CA SER A 196 1.81 -10.89 17.41
C SER A 196 2.84 -11.80 16.72
N ASN A 197 3.10 -11.59 15.43
CA ASN A 197 4.12 -12.32 14.69
C ASN A 197 5.51 -11.78 15.01
N VAL A 198 5.68 -10.46 15.13
CA VAL A 198 6.96 -9.85 15.52
C VAL A 198 7.38 -10.30 16.92
N LYS A 199 6.45 -10.43 17.88
CA LYS A 199 6.75 -10.97 19.22
C LYS A 199 7.38 -12.37 19.17
N LYS A 200 7.04 -13.18 18.16
CA LYS A 200 7.59 -14.53 17.97
C LYS A 200 8.95 -14.53 17.28
N VAL A 201 9.16 -13.62 16.31
CA VAL A 201 10.38 -13.59 15.47
C VAL A 201 11.46 -12.65 16.01
N PHE A 202 11.07 -11.50 16.56
CA PHE A 202 11.93 -10.44 17.10
C PHE A 202 11.38 -9.88 18.43
N PRO A 203 11.38 -10.67 19.53
CA PRO A 203 10.74 -10.29 20.79
C PRO A 203 11.27 -8.98 21.40
N GLN A 204 12.57 -8.72 21.26
CA GLN A 204 13.20 -7.48 21.77
C GLN A 204 12.71 -6.25 21.00
N VAL A 205 12.61 -6.35 19.67
CA VAL A 205 12.12 -5.26 18.81
C VAL A 205 10.64 -4.98 19.09
N ALA A 206 9.82 -6.03 19.24
CA ALA A 206 8.41 -5.89 19.60
C ALA A 206 8.19 -5.20 20.95
N THR A 207 9.12 -5.38 21.90
CA THR A 207 9.06 -4.77 23.22
C THR A 207 9.45 -3.29 23.19
N LEU A 208 10.51 -2.96 22.44
CA LEU A 208 11.04 -1.59 22.38
C LEU A 208 10.16 -0.65 21.55
N SER A 209 9.49 -1.15 20.51
CA SER A 209 8.74 -0.33 19.57
C SER A 209 7.45 -1.00 19.09
N PRO A 210 6.52 -1.35 20.00
CA PRO A 210 5.29 -2.07 19.64
C PRO A 210 4.42 -1.30 18.65
N ASN A 211 4.39 0.03 18.76
CA ASN A 211 3.57 0.90 17.91
C ASN A 211 4.08 0.97 16.46
N SER A 212 5.30 0.51 16.17
CA SER A 212 5.84 0.48 14.80
C SER A 212 5.28 -0.65 13.94
N PHE A 213 4.48 -1.54 14.51
CA PHE A 213 3.93 -2.73 13.88
C PHE A 213 2.41 -2.68 13.82
N TYR A 214 1.81 -3.53 12.98
CA TYR A 214 0.36 -3.64 12.88
C TYR A 214 -0.23 -4.25 14.15
N ILE A 215 -1.16 -3.53 14.77
CA ILE A 215 -1.96 -4.04 15.89
C ILE A 215 -3.37 -4.22 15.32
N PRO A 216 -3.85 -5.47 15.14
CA PRO A 216 -5.21 -5.70 14.70
C PRO A 216 -6.19 -4.97 15.63
N PHE A 217 -7.16 -4.29 15.05
CA PHE A 217 -8.27 -3.74 15.82
C PHE A 217 -9.13 -4.90 16.31
N ASP A 218 -9.02 -5.24 17.59
CA ASP A 218 -9.97 -6.12 18.27
C ASP A 218 -11.25 -5.30 18.42
N GLY A 219 -12.22 -5.48 17.50
CA GLY A 219 -13.44 -4.68 17.38
C GLY A 219 -14.41 -4.79 18.56
N GLY A 220 -13.97 -4.46 19.76
CA GLY A 220 -14.78 -4.36 20.96
C GLY A 220 -15.60 -3.08 20.94
N TYR A 221 -16.78 -3.16 20.32
CA TYR A 221 -17.96 -2.39 20.71
C TYR A 221 -19.03 -3.35 21.22
#